data_AF-A0A9D6WSU5-F1
#
_entry.id   AF-A0A9D6WSU5-F1
#
_cell.length_a   1.000
_cell.length_b   1.000
_cell.length_c   1.000
_cell.angle_alpha   90.00
_cell.angle_beta   90.00
_cell.angle_gamma   90.00
#
_symmetry.space_group_name_H-M   'P 1'
#
loop_
_entity.id
_entity.type
_entity.pdbx_description
1 polymer ?
#
loop_
_entity_poly.entity_id
_entity_poly.type
_entity_poly.pdbx_seq_one_letter_code
_entity_poly.pdbx_strand_id
1 'polypeptide(L)'
;MNDQEHVDLWKQFSKPIEITSWIVILAGALFAQWFPFTPDKRQILYLLLGAAGAYLLIFYHWLVPRYSHLTAVRHFPIGFLVWILATINYLTESRSEVEVLYVLLVTITGIRLSRRIAVLTAFLCFAASVAVAVLLGAAAFAQLASRAIQLIVYVVAGFLAGTLADTLRHHAADLQRSNRELALLLETTRTATASLDLHVTLPRLAEEIAKRLPATFCRICLYDRQSQQLITYGVYPRRAVDDWQPGLGQSFVMQNFPKHREALVSGRMTIIRQGDPTGEITEPERAALFFKGMQSACLAPMVFEGRVLGLIAIGEARRWEREPFDDKRDLVQSITAQISVIINNARLHQAAQRQVEGMSVLNEVARAISSTLDLSNLLELIYQQLNRVIATDSYIVGLHIPH
;
A
#
# COMPACT_ATOMS: atom_id res chain seq x y z
N MET A 1 23.09 -17.20 -3.16
CA MET A 1 24.30 -16.38 -2.95
C MET A 1 25.41 -17.34 -2.54
N ASN A 2 26.49 -17.37 -3.30
CA ASN A 2 27.56 -18.35 -3.18
C ASN A 2 28.55 -17.89 -2.09
N ASP A 3 29.21 -18.82 -1.39
CA ASP A 3 30.12 -18.51 -0.25
C ASP A 3 31.25 -17.53 -0.64
N GLN A 4 31.63 -17.47 -1.93
CA GLN A 4 32.62 -16.54 -2.46
C GLN A 4 32.17 -15.07 -2.49
N GLU A 5 30.89 -14.78 -2.76
CA GLU A 5 30.36 -13.40 -2.73
C GLU A 5 30.31 -12.85 -1.30
N HIS A 6 30.09 -13.71 -0.31
CA HIS A 6 30.10 -13.35 1.11
C HIS A 6 31.51 -12.94 1.60
N VAL A 7 32.56 -13.59 1.08
CA VAL A 7 33.96 -13.31 1.45
C VAL A 7 34.45 -11.98 0.86
N ASP A 8 34.07 -11.67 -0.39
CA ASP A 8 34.50 -10.42 -1.05
C ASP A 8 33.76 -9.18 -0.52
N LEU A 9 32.46 -9.29 -0.23
CA LEU A 9 31.73 -8.24 0.50
C LEU A 9 32.37 -8.00 1.88
N TRP A 10 32.83 -9.05 2.57
CA TRP A 10 33.41 -8.94 3.92
C TRP A 10 34.74 -8.16 3.94
N LYS A 11 35.63 -8.40 2.97
CA LYS A 11 36.90 -7.64 2.83
C LYS A 11 36.68 -6.14 2.57
N GLN A 12 35.54 -5.78 1.96
CA GLN A 12 35.19 -4.39 1.68
C GLN A 12 34.70 -3.64 2.94
N PHE A 13 34.08 -4.35 3.90
CA PHE A 13 33.56 -3.78 5.14
C PHE A 13 34.52 -3.81 6.34
N SER A 14 35.59 -4.63 6.32
CA SER A 14 36.51 -4.75 7.47
C SER A 14 37.40 -3.52 7.70
N LYS A 15 37.91 -2.89 6.64
CA LYS A 15 38.78 -1.70 6.73
C LYS A 15 38.12 -0.46 7.36
N PRO A 16 36.87 -0.08 7.01
CA PRO A 16 36.16 1.02 7.67
C PRO A 16 35.99 0.84 9.19
N ILE A 17 35.87 -0.42 9.63
CA ILE A 17 35.57 -0.79 11.03
C ILE A 17 36.83 -0.76 11.90
N GLU A 18 37.98 -1.14 11.35
CA GLU A 18 39.28 -0.94 12.02
C GLU A 18 39.55 0.55 12.25
N ILE A 19 39.33 1.39 11.24
CA ILE A 19 39.55 2.84 11.33
C ILE A 19 38.63 3.47 12.39
N THR A 20 37.34 3.12 12.40
CA THR A 20 36.40 3.62 13.43
C THR A 20 36.74 3.13 14.83
N SER A 21 37.24 1.90 14.97
CA SER A 21 37.67 1.36 16.27
C SER A 21 38.88 2.12 16.84
N TRP A 22 39.88 2.42 16.00
CA TRP A 22 41.03 3.24 16.41
C TRP A 22 40.62 4.68 16.78
N ILE A 23 39.68 5.27 16.04
CA ILE A 23 39.14 6.61 16.35
C ILE A 23 38.44 6.63 17.72
N VAL A 24 37.65 5.61 18.05
CA VAL A 24 36.96 5.50 19.35
C VAL A 24 37.96 5.35 20.51
N ILE A 25 39.02 4.55 20.31
CA ILE A 25 40.08 4.38 21.31
C ILE A 25 40.84 5.69 21.54
N LEU A 26 41.20 6.39 20.46
CA LEU A 26 41.92 7.66 20.52
C LEU A 26 41.05 8.77 21.16
N ALA A 27 39.77 8.83 20.80
CA ALA A 27 38.82 9.78 21.38
C ALA A 27 38.60 9.51 22.87
N GLY A 28 38.51 8.25 23.31
CA GLY A 28 38.41 7.88 24.72
C GLY A 28 39.67 8.22 25.51
N ALA A 29 40.85 8.06 24.92
CA ALA A 29 42.12 8.44 25.55
C ALA A 29 42.25 9.96 25.73
N LEU A 30 41.75 10.75 24.77
CA LEU A 30 41.66 12.21 24.87
C LEU A 30 40.60 12.68 25.88
N PHE A 31 39.45 11.99 25.93
CA PHE A 31 38.37 12.27 26.89
C PHE A 31 38.82 12.05 28.35
N ALA A 32 39.66 11.06 28.60
CA ALA A 32 40.26 10.78 29.91
C ALA A 32 41.14 11.92 30.46
N GLN A 33 41.65 12.81 29.58
CA GLN A 33 42.46 13.96 29.98
C GLN A 33 41.62 15.15 30.47
N TRP A 34 40.34 15.22 30.11
CA TRP A 34 39.45 16.34 30.42
C TRP A 34 38.66 16.18 31.73
N PHE A 35 38.61 14.97 32.31
CA PHE A 35 37.89 14.70 33.56
C PHE A 35 38.83 14.48 34.76
N PRO A 36 38.47 14.94 35.99
CA PRO A 36 39.30 14.84 37.18
C PRO A 36 39.22 13.44 37.81
N PHE A 37 39.76 12.43 37.13
CA PHE A 37 39.90 11.08 37.68
C PHE A 37 41.16 10.96 38.56
N THR A 38 41.09 10.15 39.63
CA THR A 38 42.27 9.77 40.40
C THR A 38 43.25 8.94 39.55
N PRO A 39 44.57 8.93 39.87
CA PRO A 39 45.57 8.23 39.07
C PRO A 39 45.26 6.74 38.85
N ASP A 40 44.77 6.06 39.88
CA ASP A 40 44.37 4.65 39.82
C ASP A 40 43.16 4.42 38.88
N LYS A 41 42.15 5.29 38.94
CA LYS A 41 40.98 5.24 38.05
C LYS A 41 41.36 5.52 36.59
N ARG A 42 42.37 6.36 36.35
CA ARG A 42 42.87 6.67 35.00
C ARG A 42 43.64 5.49 34.39
N GLN A 43 44.43 4.76 35.19
CA GLN A 43 45.09 3.53 34.74
C GLN A 43 44.08 2.44 34.38
N ILE A 44 43.05 2.26 35.21
CA ILE A 44 41.95 1.31 34.93
C ILE A 44 41.29 1.69 33.60
N LEU A 45 40.94 2.97 33.39
CA LEU A 45 40.33 3.47 32.15
C LEU A 45 41.17 3.20 30.88
N TYR A 46 42.49 3.36 30.94
CA TYR A 46 43.36 3.02 29.80
C TYR A 46 43.42 1.52 29.52
N LEU A 47 43.44 0.70 30.58
CA LEU A 47 43.41 -0.76 30.46
C LEU A 47 42.10 -1.24 29.81
N LEU A 48 40.99 -0.54 30.09
CA LEU A 48 39.67 -0.78 29.50
C LEU A 48 39.59 -0.37 28.03
N LEU A 49 40.14 0.78 27.65
CA LEU A 49 40.25 1.21 26.26
C LEU A 49 41.12 0.25 25.44
N GLY A 50 42.19 -0.27 26.03
CA GLY A 50 43.03 -1.32 25.43
C GLY A 50 42.30 -2.66 25.26
N ALA A 51 41.62 -3.14 26.32
CA ALA A 51 40.82 -4.37 26.26
C ALA A 51 39.63 -4.24 25.30
N ALA A 52 39.04 -3.04 25.20
CA ALA A 52 38.00 -2.70 24.25
C ALA A 52 38.47 -2.80 22.79
N GLY A 53 39.66 -2.27 22.50
CA GLY A 53 40.29 -2.38 21.18
C GLY A 53 40.66 -3.81 20.82
N ALA A 54 41.25 -4.57 21.76
CA ALA A 54 41.58 -5.97 21.57
C ALA A 54 40.32 -6.83 21.34
N TYR A 55 39.24 -6.54 22.06
CA TYR A 55 37.95 -7.19 21.89
C TYR A 55 37.38 -6.97 20.49
N LEU A 56 37.35 -5.73 20.00
CA LEU A 56 36.86 -5.41 18.65
C LEU A 56 37.69 -6.12 17.58
N LEU A 57 39.02 -6.14 17.71
CA LEU A 57 39.92 -6.84 16.79
C LEU A 57 39.67 -8.36 16.78
N ILE A 58 39.61 -9.01 17.95
CA ILE A 58 39.38 -10.46 18.03
C ILE A 58 37.98 -10.83 17.53
N PHE A 59 36.97 -10.07 17.94
CA PHE A 59 35.59 -10.33 17.53
C PHE A 59 35.42 -10.20 16.03
N TYR A 60 35.87 -9.09 15.44
CA TYR A 60 35.68 -8.83 14.02
C TYR A 60 36.59 -9.70 13.15
N HIS A 61 37.86 -9.88 13.50
CA HIS A 61 38.82 -10.56 12.61
C HIS A 61 38.84 -12.08 12.77
N TRP A 62 38.36 -12.62 13.90
CA TRP A 62 38.46 -14.06 14.19
C TRP A 62 37.10 -14.74 14.40
N LEU A 63 36.20 -14.16 15.20
CA LEU A 63 34.90 -14.77 15.49
C LEU A 63 33.89 -14.60 14.35
N VAL A 64 33.75 -13.40 13.81
CA VAL A 64 32.75 -13.11 12.76
C VAL A 64 32.98 -13.94 11.49
N PRO A 65 34.19 -14.08 10.91
CA PRO A 65 34.39 -14.84 9.67
C PRO A 65 34.12 -16.34 9.84
N ARG A 66 34.42 -16.87 11.03
CA ARG A 66 34.41 -18.31 11.32
C ARG A 66 33.07 -18.82 11.83
N TYR A 67 32.28 -17.94 12.45
CA TYR A 67 31.07 -18.30 13.18
C TYR A 67 29.90 -17.34 12.91
N SER A 68 29.91 -16.59 11.80
CA SER A 68 28.84 -15.65 11.40
C SER A 68 27.43 -16.27 11.38
N HIS A 69 27.33 -17.59 11.17
CA HIS A 69 26.08 -18.34 11.15
C HIS A 69 25.48 -18.57 12.55
N LEU A 70 26.27 -18.46 13.63
CA LEU A 70 25.78 -18.62 15.01
C LEU A 70 25.14 -17.32 15.50
N THR A 71 23.89 -17.42 15.96
CA THR A 71 23.15 -16.30 16.55
C THR A 71 23.89 -15.69 17.74
N ALA A 72 24.59 -16.48 18.56
CA ALA A 72 25.38 -15.96 19.69
C ALA A 72 26.48 -14.97 19.23
N VAL A 73 27.14 -15.23 18.12
CA VAL A 73 28.23 -14.39 17.59
C VAL A 73 27.66 -13.09 17.03
N ARG A 74 26.49 -13.13 16.40
CA ARG A 74 25.83 -11.93 15.87
C ARG A 74 25.41 -10.91 16.96
N HIS A 75 25.23 -11.36 18.20
CA HIS A 75 24.75 -10.53 19.32
C HIS A 75 25.81 -10.26 20.39
N PHE A 76 27.02 -10.79 20.21
CA PHE A 76 28.18 -10.59 21.07
C PHE A 76 28.52 -9.10 21.33
N PRO A 77 28.34 -8.15 20.38
CA PRO A 77 28.56 -6.71 20.65
C PRO A 77 27.70 -6.13 21.78
N ILE A 78 26.55 -6.74 22.08
CA ILE A 78 25.69 -6.28 23.18
C ILE A 78 26.35 -6.54 24.53
N GLY A 79 26.96 -7.72 24.72
CA GLY A 79 27.69 -8.06 25.94
C GLY A 79 28.86 -7.10 26.20
N PHE A 80 29.53 -6.66 25.13
CA PHE A 80 30.57 -5.64 25.20
C PHE A 80 30.07 -4.27 25.63
N LEU A 81 28.93 -3.84 25.08
CA LEU A 81 28.32 -2.58 25.48
C LEU A 81 27.91 -2.60 26.96
N VAL A 82 27.38 -3.73 27.44
CA VAL A 82 27.08 -3.94 28.87
C VAL A 82 28.34 -3.84 29.72
N TRP A 83 29.45 -4.40 29.26
CA TRP A 83 30.74 -4.34 29.94
C TRP A 83 31.30 -2.91 30.01
N ILE A 84 31.20 -2.13 28.94
CA ILE A 84 31.57 -0.70 28.92
C ILE A 84 30.70 0.08 29.91
N LEU A 85 29.38 -0.13 29.92
CA LEU A 85 28.49 0.56 30.85
C LEU A 85 28.78 0.19 32.31
N ALA A 86 29.05 -1.09 32.59
CA ALA A 86 29.42 -1.56 33.94
C ALA A 86 30.70 -0.90 34.44
N THR A 87 31.63 -0.74 33.52
CA THR A 87 32.90 -0.08 33.77
C THR A 87 32.72 1.41 34.06
N ILE A 88 31.92 2.12 33.27
CA ILE A 88 31.59 3.53 33.52
C ILE A 88 30.90 3.68 34.88
N ASN A 89 29.98 2.79 35.21
CA ASN A 89 29.30 2.74 36.51
C ASN A 89 30.31 2.62 37.67
N TYR A 90 31.30 1.73 37.54
CA TYR A 90 32.35 1.56 38.53
C TYR A 90 33.22 2.82 38.69
N LEU A 91 33.64 3.45 37.58
CA LEU A 91 34.53 4.61 37.62
C LEU A 91 33.86 5.86 38.19
N THR A 92 32.58 6.08 37.83
CA THR A 92 31.81 7.28 38.20
C THR A 92 31.17 7.18 39.58
N GLU A 93 31.06 5.98 40.16
CA GLU A 93 30.31 5.70 41.40
C GLU A 93 28.85 6.20 41.36
N SER A 94 28.35 6.57 40.17
CA SER A 94 27.04 7.16 39.94
C SER A 94 25.99 6.07 39.81
N ARG A 95 25.23 5.84 40.89
CA ARG A 95 24.25 4.74 40.94
C ARG A 95 23.04 4.95 40.04
N SER A 96 22.61 6.19 39.77
CA SER A 96 21.33 6.45 39.06
C SER A 96 21.48 6.73 37.56
N GLU A 97 22.55 7.39 37.13
CA GLU A 97 22.68 7.84 35.73
C GLU A 97 22.98 6.68 34.78
N VAL A 98 23.78 5.71 35.23
CA VAL A 98 24.14 4.55 34.41
C VAL A 98 23.02 3.51 34.34
N GLU A 99 22.11 3.49 35.32
CA GLU A 99 20.91 2.64 35.29
C GLU A 99 19.97 3.02 34.13
N VAL A 100 19.84 4.31 33.83
CA VAL A 100 19.09 4.79 32.65
C VAL A 100 19.71 4.26 31.35
N LEU A 101 21.04 4.19 31.27
CA LEU A 101 21.75 3.67 30.09
C LEU A 101 21.52 2.17 29.88
N TYR A 102 21.41 1.38 30.96
CA TYR A 102 21.03 -0.03 30.87
C TYR A 102 19.60 -0.20 30.36
N VAL A 103 18.65 0.58 30.86
CA VAL A 103 17.26 0.57 30.36
C VAL A 103 17.23 0.94 28.87
N LEU A 104 17.97 1.97 28.47
CA LEU A 104 18.06 2.39 27.07
C LEU A 104 18.62 1.28 26.19
N LEU A 105 19.71 0.62 26.61
CA LEU A 105 20.32 -0.49 25.88
C LEU A 105 19.35 -1.66 25.69
N VAL A 106 18.66 -2.05 26.76
CA VAL A 106 17.66 -3.12 26.75
C VAL A 106 16.47 -2.75 25.84
N THR A 107 16.02 -1.50 25.89
CA THR A 107 14.93 -0.96 25.06
C THR A 107 15.30 -0.97 23.58
N ILE A 108 16.49 -0.44 23.23
CA ILE A 108 17.02 -0.44 21.85
C ILE A 108 17.14 -1.87 21.34
N THR A 109 17.61 -2.79 22.18
CA THR A 109 17.72 -4.21 21.83
C THR A 109 16.35 -4.81 21.51
N GLY A 110 15.33 -4.49 22.33
CA GLY A 110 13.94 -4.88 22.09
C GLY A 110 13.42 -4.37 20.75
N ILE A 111 13.66 -3.10 20.44
CA ILE A 111 13.18 -2.46 19.21
C ILE A 111 13.87 -3.04 17.96
N ARG A 112 15.19 -3.19 18.00
CA ARG A 112 15.99 -3.53 16.81
C ARG A 112 16.04 -5.01 16.51
N LEU A 113 16.03 -5.87 17.53
CA LEU A 113 16.38 -7.28 17.39
C LEU A 113 15.15 -8.16 17.63
N SER A 114 14.95 -8.60 18.87
CA SER A 114 13.78 -9.38 19.26
C SER A 114 13.53 -9.29 20.76
N ARG A 115 12.28 -9.57 21.16
CA ARG A 115 11.89 -9.65 22.56
C ARG A 115 12.73 -10.66 23.37
N ARG A 116 13.09 -11.82 22.79
CA ARG A 116 13.91 -12.83 23.48
C ARG A 116 15.31 -12.31 23.81
N ILE A 117 15.89 -11.56 22.88
CA ILE A 117 17.25 -11.02 23.02
C ILE A 117 17.25 -9.84 24.00
N ALA A 118 16.21 -9.01 23.99
CA ALA A 118 16.06 -7.94 24.97
C ALA A 118 16.00 -8.47 26.42
N VAL A 119 15.30 -9.59 26.66
CA VAL A 119 15.25 -10.24 27.97
C VAL A 119 16.64 -10.75 28.37
N LEU A 120 17.38 -11.40 27.46
CA LEU A 120 18.76 -11.83 27.74
C LEU A 120 19.67 -10.63 28.07
N THR A 121 19.54 -9.53 27.33
CA THR A 121 20.28 -8.29 27.61
C THR A 121 19.90 -7.69 28.96
N ALA A 122 18.63 -7.77 29.38
CA ALA A 122 18.18 -7.33 30.70
C ALA A 122 18.87 -8.11 31.82
N PHE A 123 18.96 -9.45 31.69
CA PHE A 123 19.69 -10.29 32.65
C PHE A 123 21.20 -9.99 32.66
N LEU A 124 21.81 -9.75 31.51
CA LEU A 124 23.21 -9.34 31.41
C LEU A 124 23.47 -7.98 32.08
N CYS A 125 22.63 -6.99 31.83
CA CYS A 125 22.71 -5.67 32.48
C CYS A 125 22.53 -5.77 33.99
N PHE A 126 21.61 -6.63 34.45
CA PHE A 126 21.39 -6.89 35.87
C PHE A 126 22.63 -7.54 36.51
N ALA A 127 23.16 -8.61 35.91
CA ALA A 127 24.36 -9.29 36.40
C ALA A 127 25.56 -8.33 36.49
N ALA A 128 25.74 -7.48 35.47
CA ALA A 128 26.79 -6.48 35.44
C ALA A 128 26.61 -5.41 36.53
N SER A 129 25.39 -4.91 36.74
CA SER A 129 25.08 -3.95 37.80
C SER A 129 25.32 -4.54 39.20
N VAL A 130 24.97 -5.81 39.42
CA VAL A 130 25.26 -6.52 40.68
C VAL A 130 26.77 -6.70 40.88
N ALA A 131 27.52 -7.08 39.83
CA ALA A 131 28.96 -7.24 39.91
C ALA A 131 29.66 -5.92 40.31
N VAL A 132 29.27 -4.80 39.71
CA VAL A 132 29.79 -3.47 40.08
C VAL A 132 29.45 -3.13 41.54
N ALA A 133 28.24 -3.43 41.99
CA ALA A 133 27.83 -3.18 43.37
C ALA A 133 28.66 -3.99 44.39
N VAL A 134 28.99 -5.24 44.07
CA VAL A 134 29.87 -6.10 44.88
C VAL A 134 31.28 -5.52 44.93
N LEU A 135 31.83 -5.10 43.79
CA LEU A 135 33.17 -4.50 43.70
C LEU A 135 33.29 -3.18 44.48
N LEU A 136 32.23 -2.38 44.51
CA LEU A 136 32.16 -1.15 45.30
C LEU A 136 31.87 -1.40 46.79
N GLY A 137 31.81 -2.66 47.25
CA GLY A 137 31.52 -3.01 48.65
C GLY A 137 30.08 -2.70 49.09
N ALA A 138 29.17 -2.45 48.13
CA ALA A 138 27.80 -2.02 48.38
C ALA A 138 26.80 -3.18 48.54
N ALA A 139 27.26 -4.43 48.55
CA ALA A 139 26.42 -5.63 48.54
C ALA A 139 25.80 -5.99 49.91
N ALA A 140 25.05 -5.05 50.50
CA ALA A 140 24.29 -5.30 51.73
C ALA A 140 22.95 -5.98 51.43
N PHE A 141 22.52 -6.90 52.30
CA PHE A 141 21.23 -7.59 52.20
C PHE A 141 20.03 -6.62 52.13
N ALA A 142 20.15 -5.44 52.74
CA ALA A 142 19.14 -4.38 52.69
C ALA A 142 18.86 -3.85 51.26
N GLN A 143 19.75 -4.06 50.29
CA GLN A 143 19.56 -3.62 48.90
C GLN A 143 18.87 -4.66 48.01
N LEU A 144 18.56 -5.86 48.51
CA LEU A 144 17.99 -6.95 47.69
C LEU A 144 16.67 -6.54 47.02
N ALA A 145 15.80 -5.83 47.74
CA ALA A 145 14.52 -5.34 47.22
C ALA A 145 14.70 -4.33 46.08
N SER A 146 15.63 -3.38 46.23
CA SER A 146 15.97 -2.42 45.17
C SER A 146 16.50 -3.10 43.92
N ARG A 147 17.31 -4.15 44.08
CA ARG A 147 17.85 -4.94 42.96
C ARG A 147 16.77 -5.76 42.25
N ALA A 148 15.83 -6.34 42.99
CA ALA A 148 14.69 -7.04 42.40
C ALA A 148 13.83 -6.09 41.54
N ILE A 149 13.58 -4.86 42.02
CA ILE A 149 12.85 -3.84 41.27
C ILE A 149 13.59 -3.48 39.98
N GLN A 150 14.92 -3.30 40.03
CA GLN A 150 15.73 -3.00 38.83
C GLN A 150 15.64 -4.10 37.76
N LEU A 151 15.71 -5.37 38.16
CA LEU A 151 15.55 -6.49 37.23
C LEU A 151 14.17 -6.46 36.55
N ILE A 152 13.11 -6.22 37.33
CA ILE A 152 11.75 -6.09 36.80
C ILE A 152 11.67 -4.94 35.79
N VAL A 153 12.24 -3.77 36.11
CA VAL A 153 12.27 -2.61 35.21
C VAL A 153 12.98 -2.95 33.90
N TYR A 154 14.14 -3.61 33.93
CA TYR A 154 14.86 -3.98 32.71
C TYR A 154 14.07 -4.99 31.86
N VAL A 155 13.52 -6.03 32.49
CA VAL A 155 12.74 -7.06 31.78
C VAL A 155 11.49 -6.46 31.17
N VAL A 156 10.74 -5.63 31.91
CA VAL A 156 9.53 -4.97 31.43
C VAL A 156 9.84 -4.00 30.30
N ALA A 157 10.89 -3.17 30.42
CA ALA A 157 11.30 -2.23 29.37
C ALA A 157 11.64 -2.97 28.07
N GLY A 158 12.46 -4.01 28.14
CA GLY A 158 12.87 -4.78 26.96
C GLY A 158 11.72 -5.56 26.32
N PHE A 159 10.84 -6.13 27.15
CA PHE A 159 9.66 -6.85 26.71
C PHE A 159 8.67 -5.93 26.02
N LEU A 160 8.29 -4.82 26.66
CA LEU A 160 7.28 -3.89 26.17
C LEU A 160 7.77 -3.21 24.88
N ALA A 161 9.04 -2.78 24.85
CA ALA A 161 9.66 -2.20 23.66
C ALA A 161 9.71 -3.21 22.51
N GLY A 162 10.04 -4.47 22.80
CA GLY A 162 10.03 -5.55 21.81
C GLY A 162 8.64 -5.85 21.26
N THR A 163 7.63 -5.98 22.13
CA THR A 163 6.25 -6.21 21.67
C THR A 163 5.72 -5.03 20.88
N LEU A 164 5.98 -3.80 21.32
CA LEU A 164 5.53 -2.61 20.62
C LEU A 164 6.21 -2.49 19.25
N ALA A 165 7.52 -2.74 19.17
CA ALA A 165 8.25 -2.73 17.91
C ALA A 165 7.79 -3.85 16.96
N ASP A 166 7.47 -5.03 17.48
CA ASP A 166 6.90 -6.11 16.67
C ASP A 166 5.52 -5.72 16.15
N THR A 167 4.62 -5.25 17.02
CA THR A 167 3.28 -4.80 16.62
C THR A 167 3.35 -3.66 15.60
N LEU A 168 4.21 -2.67 15.80
CA LEU A 168 4.43 -1.56 14.86
C LEU A 168 5.02 -2.04 13.54
N ARG A 169 5.97 -2.99 13.55
CA ARG A 169 6.53 -3.57 12.31
C ARG A 169 5.48 -4.35 11.54
N HIS A 170 4.63 -5.12 12.20
CA HIS A 170 3.53 -5.82 11.55
C HIS A 170 2.52 -4.83 10.97
N HIS A 171 2.08 -3.83 11.74
CA HIS A 171 1.17 -2.79 11.23
C HIS A 171 1.79 -1.98 10.10
N ALA A 172 3.07 -1.63 10.18
CA ALA A 172 3.79 -0.92 9.11
C ALA A 172 3.96 -1.79 7.87
N ALA A 173 4.20 -3.09 8.03
CA ALA A 173 4.27 -4.05 6.92
C ALA A 173 2.90 -4.26 6.27
N ASP A 174 1.83 -4.31 7.05
CA ASP A 174 0.45 -4.42 6.53
C ASP A 174 0.02 -3.12 5.85
N LEU A 175 0.31 -1.95 6.43
CA LEU A 175 0.15 -0.64 5.80
C LEU A 175 0.98 -0.54 4.51
N GLN A 176 2.21 -1.05 4.47
CA GLN A 176 3.04 -1.08 3.26
C GLN A 176 2.54 -2.09 2.24
N ARG A 177 1.93 -3.21 2.64
CA ARG A 177 1.31 -4.17 1.73
C ARG A 177 0.08 -3.55 1.08
N SER A 178 -0.84 -2.99 1.88
CA SER A 178 -1.97 -2.22 1.34
C SER A 178 -1.51 -1.05 0.48
N ASN A 179 -0.47 -0.29 0.89
CA ASN A 179 0.07 0.80 0.07
C ASN A 179 0.79 0.31 -1.19
N ARG A 180 1.45 -0.86 -1.19
CA ARG A 180 2.08 -1.43 -2.39
C ARG A 180 1.04 -2.01 -3.35
N GLU A 181 -0.01 -2.64 -2.82
CA GLU A 181 -1.17 -3.06 -3.60
C GLU A 181 -1.84 -1.82 -4.21
N LEU A 182 -2.08 -0.77 -3.43
CA LEU A 182 -2.56 0.53 -3.92
C LEU A 182 -1.58 1.16 -4.93
N ALA A 183 -0.25 1.07 -4.73
CA ALA A 183 0.74 1.63 -5.66
C ALA A 183 0.81 0.86 -6.98
N LEU A 184 0.68 -0.47 -6.96
CA LEU A 184 0.54 -1.30 -8.17
C LEU A 184 -0.77 -1.00 -8.92
N LEU A 185 -1.81 -0.59 -8.19
CA LEU A 185 -3.10 -0.15 -8.73
C LEU A 185 -3.09 1.33 -9.18
N LEU A 186 -2.18 2.16 -8.65
CA LEU A 186 -2.00 3.57 -9.03
C LEU A 186 -1.03 3.77 -10.20
N GLU A 187 -0.03 2.91 -10.36
CA GLU A 187 0.84 2.87 -11.56
C GLU A 187 0.02 2.53 -12.82
N THR A 188 -1.02 1.71 -12.68
CA THR A 188 -2.01 1.45 -13.74
C THR A 188 -2.98 2.62 -13.94
N THR A 189 -3.19 3.46 -12.93
CA THR A 189 -4.07 4.64 -13.01
C THR A 189 -3.38 5.83 -13.70
N ARG A 190 -2.05 5.99 -13.60
CA ARG A 190 -1.35 7.14 -14.21
C ARG A 190 -1.48 7.18 -15.74
N THR A 191 -1.63 6.02 -16.38
CA THR A 191 -1.93 5.88 -17.82
C THR A 191 -3.42 6.01 -18.15
N ALA A 192 -4.31 5.86 -17.17
CA ALA A 192 -5.78 5.96 -17.31
C ALA A 192 -6.30 7.40 -17.08
N THR A 193 -5.70 8.17 -16.18
CA THR A 193 -6.07 9.59 -15.94
C THR A 193 -5.72 10.53 -17.10
N ALA A 194 -5.00 10.07 -18.12
CA ALA A 194 -4.74 10.87 -19.32
C ALA A 194 -5.96 10.95 -20.26
N SER A 195 -6.94 10.06 -20.12
CA SER A 195 -8.15 10.05 -20.93
C SER A 195 -9.40 9.91 -20.06
N LEU A 196 -10.15 11.00 -19.95
CA LEU A 196 -11.50 11.03 -19.36
C LEU A 196 -12.53 10.30 -20.23
N ASP A 197 -12.10 9.73 -21.36
CA ASP A 197 -12.93 8.91 -22.23
C ASP A 197 -12.96 7.45 -21.76
N LEU A 198 -14.12 7.05 -21.23
CA LEU A 198 -14.39 5.68 -20.80
C LEU A 198 -14.27 4.65 -21.93
N HIS A 199 -14.46 5.06 -23.19
CA HIS A 199 -14.28 4.18 -24.35
C HIS A 199 -12.82 3.82 -24.62
N VAL A 200 -11.86 4.62 -24.16
CA VAL A 200 -10.42 4.33 -24.28
C VAL A 200 -9.90 3.68 -23.01
N THR A 201 -10.35 4.16 -21.86
CA THR A 201 -9.81 3.76 -20.55
C THR A 201 -10.28 2.37 -20.12
N LEU A 202 -11.58 2.03 -20.29
CA LEU A 202 -12.11 0.75 -19.83
C LEU A 202 -11.59 -0.47 -20.63
N PRO A 203 -11.38 -0.42 -21.96
CA PRO A 203 -10.70 -1.49 -22.68
C PRO A 203 -9.28 -1.78 -22.19
N ARG A 204 -8.48 -0.73 -21.95
CA ARG A 204 -7.11 -0.88 -21.43
C ARG A 204 -7.08 -1.50 -20.04
N LEU A 205 -8.02 -1.10 -19.18
CA LEU A 205 -8.19 -1.70 -17.85
C LEU A 205 -8.60 -3.17 -17.95
N ALA A 206 -9.53 -3.52 -18.86
CA ALA A 206 -9.91 -4.91 -19.08
C ALA A 206 -8.71 -5.77 -19.51
N GLU A 207 -7.86 -5.24 -20.39
CA GLU A 207 -6.62 -5.89 -20.81
C GLU A 207 -5.64 -6.14 -19.66
N GLU A 208 -5.34 -5.12 -18.87
CA GLU A 208 -4.41 -5.23 -17.73
C GLU A 208 -4.92 -6.22 -16.68
N ILE A 209 -6.22 -6.20 -16.37
CA ILE A 209 -6.86 -7.14 -15.44
C ILE A 209 -6.70 -8.56 -15.96
N ALA A 210 -7.02 -8.82 -17.23
CA ALA A 210 -6.93 -10.15 -17.83
C ALA A 210 -5.48 -10.68 -17.92
N LYS A 211 -4.49 -9.80 -18.11
CA LYS A 211 -3.07 -10.17 -18.16
C LYS A 211 -2.51 -10.52 -16.78
N ARG A 212 -2.89 -9.76 -15.75
CA ARG A 212 -2.33 -9.85 -14.39
C ARG A 212 -3.05 -10.88 -13.52
N LEU A 213 -4.36 -11.07 -13.71
CA LEU A 213 -5.08 -12.16 -13.07
C LEU A 213 -4.90 -13.45 -13.89
N PRO A 214 -4.83 -14.63 -13.24
CA PRO A 214 -4.93 -15.91 -13.92
C PRO A 214 -6.37 -16.13 -14.41
N ALA A 215 -6.77 -15.39 -15.44
CA ALA A 215 -8.08 -15.45 -16.06
C ALA A 215 -7.94 -15.61 -17.57
N THR A 216 -8.98 -16.16 -18.20
CA THR A 216 -9.05 -16.32 -19.65
C THR A 216 -9.57 -15.04 -20.32
N PHE A 217 -10.47 -14.30 -19.68
CA PHE A 217 -10.91 -13.00 -20.18
C PHE A 217 -11.35 -12.06 -19.05
N CYS A 218 -11.43 -10.77 -19.37
CA CYS A 218 -12.06 -9.76 -18.55
C CYS A 218 -13.03 -8.94 -19.41
N ARG A 219 -14.21 -8.64 -18.87
CA ARG A 219 -15.21 -7.75 -19.45
C ARG A 219 -15.64 -6.71 -18.43
N ILE A 220 -15.72 -5.45 -18.83
CA ILE A 220 -16.20 -4.33 -18.04
C ILE A 220 -17.43 -3.76 -18.72
N CYS A 221 -18.54 -3.76 -17.98
CA CYS A 221 -19.82 -3.24 -18.42
C CYS A 221 -20.28 -2.12 -17.50
N LEU A 222 -20.88 -1.07 -18.07
CA LEU A 222 -21.54 -0.02 -17.31
C LEU A 222 -23.04 -0.28 -17.25
N TYR A 223 -23.64 -0.04 -16.09
CA TYR A 223 -25.07 -0.20 -15.90
C TYR A 223 -25.78 1.14 -16.11
N ASP A 224 -26.76 1.13 -17.01
CA ASP A 224 -27.72 2.20 -17.16
C ASP A 224 -29.01 1.85 -16.40
N ARG A 225 -29.29 2.62 -15.35
CA ARG A 225 -30.46 2.46 -14.50
C ARG A 225 -31.76 2.85 -15.20
N GLN A 226 -31.73 3.79 -16.14
CA GLN A 226 -32.94 4.25 -16.83
C GLN A 226 -33.46 3.20 -17.81
N SER A 227 -32.56 2.65 -18.62
CA SER A 227 -32.90 1.61 -19.61
C SER A 227 -32.86 0.19 -19.04
N GLN A 228 -32.33 -0.01 -17.82
CA GLN A 228 -32.04 -1.32 -17.23
C GLN A 228 -31.15 -2.20 -18.11
N GLN A 229 -30.12 -1.60 -18.70
CA GLN A 229 -29.19 -2.27 -19.61
C GLN A 229 -27.77 -2.26 -19.07
N LEU A 230 -27.03 -3.35 -19.34
CA LEU A 230 -25.56 -3.37 -19.21
C LEU A 230 -24.97 -3.13 -20.59
N ILE A 231 -24.10 -2.14 -20.71
CA ILE A 231 -23.41 -1.82 -21.95
C ILE A 231 -21.95 -2.24 -21.79
N THR A 232 -21.40 -3.00 -22.74
CA THR A 232 -19.98 -3.37 -22.71
C THR A 232 -19.11 -2.20 -23.16
N TYR A 233 -18.21 -1.76 -22.28
CA TYR A 233 -17.26 -0.69 -22.58
C TYR A 233 -15.84 -1.19 -22.79
N GLY A 234 -15.47 -2.32 -22.17
CA GLY A 234 -14.14 -2.90 -22.30
C GLY A 234 -14.23 -4.41 -22.24
N VAL A 235 -13.45 -5.08 -23.09
CA VAL A 235 -13.40 -6.55 -23.10
C VAL A 235 -12.06 -6.99 -23.67
N TYR A 236 -11.44 -7.97 -23.04
CA TYR A 236 -10.14 -8.47 -23.47
C TYR A 236 -10.00 -9.97 -23.18
N PRO A 237 -9.70 -10.79 -24.19
CA PRO A 237 -9.36 -12.19 -24.02
C PRO A 237 -7.84 -12.33 -23.86
N ARG A 238 -7.38 -13.13 -22.90
CA ARG A 238 -5.95 -13.41 -22.72
C ARG A 238 -5.37 -14.27 -23.84
N ARG A 239 -6.20 -15.08 -24.49
CA ARG A 239 -5.85 -15.93 -25.64
C ARG A 239 -6.92 -15.76 -26.71
N ALA A 240 -6.56 -15.89 -27.98
CA ALA A 240 -7.55 -15.95 -29.04
C ALA A 240 -8.55 -17.07 -28.75
N VAL A 241 -9.83 -16.73 -28.85
CA VAL A 241 -10.95 -17.66 -28.71
C VAL A 241 -11.65 -17.68 -30.06
N ASP A 242 -11.75 -18.87 -30.65
CA ASP A 242 -12.43 -19.04 -31.94
C ASP A 242 -13.93 -18.69 -31.81
N ASP A 243 -14.47 -18.04 -32.85
CA ASP A 243 -15.87 -17.59 -32.95
C ASP A 243 -16.35 -16.65 -31.82
N TRP A 244 -15.44 -16.00 -31.08
CA TRP A 244 -15.81 -15.09 -30.00
C TRP A 244 -16.01 -13.66 -30.49
N GLN A 245 -17.22 -13.13 -30.29
CA GLN A 245 -17.53 -11.73 -30.54
C GLN A 245 -17.49 -10.92 -29.22
N PRO A 246 -16.59 -9.94 -29.10
CA PRO A 246 -16.41 -9.18 -27.86
C PRO A 246 -17.62 -8.31 -27.47
N GLY A 247 -18.49 -7.98 -28.44
CA GLY A 247 -19.71 -7.19 -28.17
C GLY A 247 -19.42 -5.79 -27.59
N LEU A 248 -18.32 -5.15 -27.99
CA LEU A 248 -18.03 -3.77 -27.58
C LEU A 248 -19.17 -2.83 -28.02
N GLY A 249 -19.69 -2.04 -27.09
CA GLY A 249 -20.86 -1.17 -27.29
C GLY A 249 -22.20 -1.91 -27.29
N GLN A 250 -22.22 -3.24 -27.23
CA GLN A 250 -23.46 -4.01 -27.18
C GLN A 250 -24.15 -3.83 -25.83
N SER A 251 -25.48 -3.68 -25.89
CA SER A 251 -26.34 -3.53 -24.72
C SER A 251 -27.08 -4.83 -24.42
N PHE A 252 -27.07 -5.23 -23.15
CA PHE A 252 -27.70 -6.44 -22.65
C PHE A 252 -28.88 -6.06 -21.76
N VAL A 253 -30.06 -6.57 -22.06
CA VAL A 253 -31.28 -6.34 -21.26
C VAL A 253 -31.29 -7.28 -20.06
N MET A 254 -31.29 -6.74 -18.84
CA MET A 254 -31.06 -7.50 -17.61
C MET A 254 -32.08 -8.62 -17.31
N GLN A 255 -33.25 -8.59 -17.94
CA GLN A 255 -34.25 -9.66 -17.81
C GLN A 255 -33.72 -11.02 -18.29
N ASN A 256 -32.80 -11.02 -19.26
CA ASN A 256 -32.23 -12.25 -19.84
C ASN A 256 -31.01 -12.77 -19.06
N PHE A 257 -30.53 -12.05 -18.05
CA PHE A 257 -29.27 -12.30 -17.34
C PHE A 257 -29.49 -12.35 -15.81
N PRO A 258 -30.15 -13.40 -15.29
CA PRO A 258 -30.52 -13.47 -13.88
C PRO A 258 -29.33 -13.40 -12.93
N LYS A 259 -28.18 -14.01 -13.25
CA LYS A 259 -26.98 -13.95 -12.40
C LYS A 259 -26.29 -12.59 -12.43
N HIS A 260 -26.27 -11.90 -13.58
CA HIS A 260 -25.81 -10.51 -13.63
C HIS A 260 -26.72 -9.60 -12.81
N ARG A 261 -28.03 -9.78 -12.93
CA ARG A 261 -29.01 -9.02 -12.16
C ARG A 261 -28.84 -9.28 -10.66
N GLU A 262 -28.64 -10.52 -10.25
CA GLU A 262 -28.36 -10.89 -8.85
C GLU A 262 -27.13 -10.15 -8.31
N ALA A 263 -26.01 -10.16 -9.05
CA ALA A 263 -24.79 -9.46 -8.67
C ALA A 263 -25.00 -7.92 -8.58
N LEU A 264 -25.70 -7.34 -9.56
CA LEU A 264 -25.99 -5.90 -9.59
C LEU A 264 -26.93 -5.47 -8.45
N VAL A 265 -27.98 -6.25 -8.16
CA VAL A 265 -28.97 -5.93 -7.13
C VAL A 265 -28.41 -6.15 -5.73
N SER A 266 -27.70 -7.25 -5.51
CA SER A 266 -27.07 -7.53 -4.21
C SER A 266 -25.88 -6.62 -3.91
N GLY A 267 -25.24 -6.07 -4.95
CA GLY A 267 -23.98 -5.33 -4.83
C GLY A 267 -22.82 -6.22 -4.35
N ARG A 268 -22.97 -7.56 -4.43
CA ARG A 268 -21.98 -8.53 -3.97
C ARG A 268 -21.44 -9.36 -5.13
N MET A 269 -20.19 -9.77 -4.98
CA MET A 269 -19.53 -10.65 -5.93
C MET A 269 -20.27 -11.98 -6.02
N THR A 270 -20.59 -12.40 -7.25
CA THR A 270 -21.28 -13.65 -7.54
C THR A 270 -20.37 -14.53 -8.38
N ILE A 271 -20.15 -15.77 -7.95
CA ILE A 271 -19.34 -16.75 -8.68
C ILE A 271 -20.28 -17.73 -9.38
N ILE A 272 -20.03 -17.96 -10.67
CA ILE A 272 -20.77 -18.89 -11.51
C ILE A 272 -19.83 -20.03 -11.88
N ARG A 273 -20.31 -21.27 -11.78
CA ARG A 273 -19.57 -22.48 -12.14
C ARG A 273 -20.39 -23.30 -13.13
N GLN A 274 -19.74 -23.82 -14.17
CA GLN A 274 -20.38 -24.72 -15.12
C GLN A 274 -20.66 -26.06 -14.44
N GLY A 275 -21.92 -26.52 -14.46
CA GLY A 275 -22.34 -27.78 -13.82
C GLY A 275 -22.83 -27.66 -12.37
N ASP A 276 -23.00 -26.43 -11.85
CA ASP A 276 -23.64 -26.21 -10.54
C ASP A 276 -25.15 -26.53 -10.59
N PRO A 277 -25.66 -27.48 -9.79
CA PRO A 277 -27.08 -27.84 -9.77
C PRO A 277 -27.99 -26.76 -9.14
N THR A 278 -27.43 -25.72 -8.51
CA THR A 278 -28.20 -24.71 -7.77
C THR A 278 -28.57 -23.43 -8.54
N GLY A 279 -28.20 -23.32 -9.82
CA GLY A 279 -28.53 -22.13 -10.61
C GLY A 279 -28.65 -22.40 -12.10
N GLU A 280 -29.88 -22.34 -12.62
CA GLU A 280 -30.12 -22.27 -14.07
C GLU A 280 -29.50 -20.99 -14.64
N ILE A 281 -28.39 -21.13 -15.36
CA ILE A 281 -27.85 -20.07 -16.22
C ILE A 281 -28.67 -20.11 -17.51
N THR A 282 -29.30 -19.00 -17.88
CA THR A 282 -30.09 -18.94 -19.12
C THR A 282 -29.19 -19.07 -20.35
N GLU A 283 -29.74 -19.56 -21.47
CA GLU A 283 -29.02 -19.64 -22.75
C GLU A 283 -28.41 -18.30 -23.21
N PRO A 284 -29.12 -17.14 -23.11
CA PRO A 284 -28.54 -15.83 -23.41
C PRO A 284 -27.40 -15.45 -22.46
N GLU A 285 -27.52 -15.75 -21.16
CA GLU A 285 -26.48 -15.48 -20.17
C GLU A 285 -25.25 -16.34 -20.42
N ARG A 286 -25.46 -17.59 -20.84
CA ARG A 286 -24.39 -18.46 -21.30
C ARG A 286 -23.75 -17.88 -22.56
N ALA A 287 -24.50 -17.50 -23.59
CA ALA A 287 -23.93 -16.94 -24.82
C ALA A 287 -23.16 -15.62 -24.62
N ALA A 288 -23.59 -14.75 -23.69
CA ALA A 288 -22.95 -13.45 -23.46
C ALA A 288 -21.73 -13.51 -22.52
N LEU A 289 -21.64 -14.52 -21.66
CA LEU A 289 -20.51 -14.72 -20.75
C LEU A 289 -19.55 -15.81 -21.24
N PHE A 290 -20.09 -16.88 -21.82
CA PHE A 290 -19.40 -18.11 -22.20
C PHE A 290 -19.33 -18.22 -23.72
N PHE A 291 -18.13 -18.06 -24.27
CA PHE A 291 -17.80 -18.90 -25.41
C PHE A 291 -17.83 -20.37 -24.95
N LYS A 292 -18.06 -21.31 -25.87
CA LYS A 292 -18.32 -22.74 -25.55
C LYS A 292 -17.33 -23.42 -24.59
N GLY A 293 -16.14 -22.86 -24.37
CA GLY A 293 -15.08 -23.41 -23.51
C GLY A 293 -14.99 -22.84 -22.09
N MET A 294 -15.85 -21.91 -21.65
CA MET A 294 -15.70 -21.29 -20.33
C MET A 294 -16.25 -22.18 -19.19
N GLN A 295 -15.53 -22.30 -18.07
CA GLN A 295 -15.89 -23.20 -16.96
C GLN A 295 -16.33 -22.47 -15.70
N SER A 296 -15.83 -21.27 -15.46
CA SER A 296 -16.23 -20.46 -14.30
C SER A 296 -16.10 -18.97 -14.56
N ALA A 297 -16.95 -18.17 -13.93
CA ALA A 297 -16.91 -16.72 -14.00
C ALA A 297 -17.13 -16.08 -12.63
N CYS A 298 -16.46 -14.97 -12.40
CA CYS A 298 -16.67 -14.06 -11.29
C CYS A 298 -17.33 -12.78 -11.80
N LEU A 299 -18.53 -12.49 -11.28
CA LEU A 299 -19.27 -11.26 -11.53
C LEU A 299 -19.06 -10.32 -10.34
N ALA A 300 -18.28 -9.26 -10.54
CA ALA A 300 -17.90 -8.30 -9.51
C ALA A 300 -18.57 -6.93 -9.78
N PRO A 301 -19.59 -6.54 -9.01
CA PRO A 301 -20.29 -5.26 -9.20
C PRO A 301 -19.44 -4.07 -8.78
N MET A 302 -19.37 -3.06 -9.64
CA MET A 302 -18.71 -1.78 -9.40
C MET A 302 -19.62 -0.88 -8.57
N VAL A 303 -19.34 -0.73 -7.27
CA VAL A 303 -20.15 0.03 -6.33
C VAL A 303 -19.40 1.26 -5.84
N PHE A 304 -20.03 2.42 -5.95
CA PHE A 304 -19.54 3.70 -5.42
C PHE A 304 -20.62 4.33 -4.54
N GLU A 305 -20.32 4.59 -3.26
CA GLU A 305 -21.28 5.16 -2.29
C GLU A 305 -22.64 4.44 -2.26
N GLY A 306 -22.64 3.11 -2.24
CA GLY A 306 -23.87 2.30 -2.24
C GLY A 306 -24.62 2.27 -3.58
N ARG A 307 -24.11 2.91 -4.64
CA ARG A 307 -24.68 2.89 -5.99
C ARG A 307 -23.86 1.99 -6.91
N VAL A 308 -24.54 1.06 -7.57
CA VAL A 308 -23.92 0.16 -8.56
C VAL A 308 -23.80 0.90 -9.89
N LEU A 309 -22.56 1.12 -10.34
CA LEU A 309 -22.19 1.81 -11.58
C LEU A 309 -22.11 0.85 -12.78
N GLY A 310 -21.87 -0.45 -12.53
CA GLY A 310 -21.65 -1.45 -13.55
C GLY A 310 -21.17 -2.79 -12.98
N LEU A 311 -20.63 -3.63 -13.86
CA LEU A 311 -20.19 -4.99 -13.54
C LEU A 311 -18.86 -5.30 -14.25
N ILE A 312 -17.94 -5.95 -13.54
CA ILE A 312 -16.77 -6.60 -14.12
C ILE A 312 -17.03 -8.11 -14.13
N ALA A 313 -16.89 -8.75 -15.29
CA ALA A 313 -16.96 -10.19 -15.44
C ALA A 313 -15.58 -10.74 -15.78
N ILE A 314 -15.05 -11.63 -14.94
CA ILE A 314 -13.76 -12.29 -15.13
C ILE A 314 -14.03 -13.78 -15.28
N GLY A 315 -13.64 -14.38 -16.41
CA GLY A 315 -13.91 -15.80 -16.67
C GLY A 315 -12.66 -16.63 -16.88
N GLU A 316 -12.76 -17.92 -16.55
CA GLU A 316 -11.70 -18.92 -16.72
C GLU A 316 -12.25 -20.14 -17.48
N ALA A 317 -11.55 -20.53 -18.55
CA ALA A 317 -11.92 -21.62 -19.44
C ALA A 317 -11.22 -22.95 -19.11
N ARG A 318 -10.21 -22.92 -18.25
CA ARG A 318 -9.55 -24.12 -17.70
C ARG A 318 -10.30 -24.64 -16.46
N ARG A 319 -9.88 -25.80 -15.95
CA ARG A 319 -10.39 -26.42 -14.71
C ARG A 319 -10.38 -25.43 -13.55
N TRP A 320 -11.56 -25.19 -12.96
CA TRP A 320 -11.75 -24.25 -11.85
C TRP A 320 -10.90 -24.62 -10.61
N GLU A 321 -10.71 -25.92 -10.36
CA GLU A 321 -9.90 -26.48 -9.25
C GLU A 321 -8.46 -25.96 -9.23
N ARG A 322 -7.96 -25.48 -10.35
CA ARG A 322 -6.59 -24.98 -10.47
C ARG A 322 -6.43 -23.56 -9.95
N GLU A 323 -7.46 -22.73 -10.09
CA GLU A 323 -7.39 -21.28 -9.80
C GLU A 323 -8.76 -20.75 -9.30
N PRO A 324 -9.19 -21.10 -8.07
CA PRO A 324 -10.45 -20.61 -7.50
C PRO A 324 -10.51 -19.08 -7.44
N PHE A 325 -11.69 -18.52 -7.72
CA PHE A 325 -11.94 -17.08 -7.51
C PHE A 325 -12.13 -16.72 -6.04
N ASP A 326 -12.42 -17.69 -5.17
CA ASP A 326 -12.59 -17.45 -3.73
C ASP A 326 -11.30 -16.92 -3.10
N ASP A 327 -10.14 -17.46 -3.49
CA ASP A 327 -8.82 -17.03 -3.00
C ASP A 327 -8.41 -15.62 -3.51
N LYS A 328 -9.11 -15.10 -4.53
CA LYS A 328 -8.81 -13.82 -5.19
C LYS A 328 -9.89 -12.77 -4.94
N ARG A 329 -10.88 -13.06 -4.10
CA ARG A 329 -12.03 -12.20 -3.83
C ARG A 329 -11.61 -10.79 -3.41
N ASP A 330 -10.67 -10.69 -2.47
CA ASP A 330 -10.22 -9.39 -1.92
C ASP A 330 -9.51 -8.53 -2.98
N LEU A 331 -8.70 -9.18 -3.83
CA LEU A 331 -8.03 -8.51 -4.94
C LEU A 331 -9.03 -8.00 -5.98
N VAL A 332 -9.98 -8.84 -6.40
CA VAL A 332 -11.02 -8.45 -7.36
C VAL A 332 -11.88 -7.33 -6.80
N GLN A 333 -12.27 -7.41 -5.53
CA GLN A 333 -13.05 -6.35 -4.87
C GLN A 333 -12.28 -5.03 -4.81
N SER A 334 -10.98 -5.06 -4.54
CA SER A 334 -10.10 -3.88 -4.53
C SER A 334 -9.95 -3.24 -5.91
N ILE A 335 -9.84 -4.06 -6.97
CA ILE A 335 -9.81 -3.60 -8.36
C ILE A 335 -11.15 -2.94 -8.72
N THR A 336 -12.26 -3.61 -8.43
CA THR A 336 -13.61 -3.13 -8.73
C THR A 336 -13.94 -1.83 -8.00
N ALA A 337 -13.51 -1.66 -6.75
CA ALA A 337 -13.67 -0.41 -6.00
C ALA A 337 -12.96 0.76 -6.68
N GLN A 338 -11.72 0.56 -7.15
CA GLN A 338 -10.96 1.63 -7.82
C GLN A 338 -11.52 1.99 -9.18
N ILE A 339 -11.91 1.01 -9.97
CA ILE A 339 -12.54 1.27 -11.28
C ILE A 339 -13.85 2.04 -11.08
N SER A 340 -14.58 1.78 -9.99
CA SER A 340 -15.78 2.55 -9.62
C SER A 340 -15.46 4.03 -9.39
N VAL A 341 -14.34 4.36 -8.74
CA VAL A 341 -13.87 5.75 -8.57
C VAL A 341 -13.54 6.40 -9.92
N ILE A 342 -12.80 5.68 -10.79
CA ILE A 342 -12.42 6.18 -12.13
C ILE A 342 -13.67 6.50 -12.96
N ILE A 343 -14.64 5.58 -12.99
CA ILE A 343 -15.90 5.76 -13.73
C ILE A 343 -16.68 6.95 -13.17
N ASN A 344 -16.78 7.07 -11.85
CA ASN A 344 -17.50 8.18 -11.22
C ASN A 344 -16.87 9.53 -11.57
N ASN A 345 -15.54 9.63 -11.50
CA ASN A 345 -14.81 10.85 -11.84
C ASN A 345 -14.97 11.24 -13.32
N ALA A 346 -14.90 10.26 -14.24
CA ALA A 346 -15.12 10.51 -15.66
C ALA A 346 -16.56 10.99 -15.94
N ARG A 347 -17.57 10.37 -15.30
CA ARG A 347 -18.98 10.80 -15.43
C ARG A 347 -19.21 12.20 -14.88
N LEU A 348 -18.63 12.52 -13.72
CA LEU A 348 -18.70 13.87 -13.13
C LEU A 348 -18.07 14.92 -14.06
N HIS A 349 -16.92 14.61 -14.64
CA HIS A 349 -16.26 15.51 -15.57
C HIS A 349 -17.06 15.72 -16.86
N GLN A 350 -17.59 14.65 -17.46
CA GLN A 350 -18.45 14.75 -18.64
C GLN A 350 -19.72 15.55 -18.36
N ALA A 351 -20.32 15.41 -17.17
CA ALA A 351 -21.47 16.21 -16.76
C ALA A 351 -21.11 17.71 -16.65
N ALA A 352 -19.96 18.03 -16.06
CA ALA A 352 -19.46 19.41 -15.97
C ALA A 352 -19.16 20.01 -17.36
N GLN A 353 -18.53 19.25 -18.25
CA GLN A 353 -18.27 19.69 -19.64
C GLN A 353 -19.56 19.99 -20.39
N ARG A 354 -20.56 19.10 -20.34
CA ARG A 354 -21.87 19.32 -20.97
C ARG A 354 -22.58 20.55 -20.42
N GLN A 355 -22.42 20.85 -19.12
CA GLN A 355 -22.98 22.06 -18.52
C GLN A 355 -22.32 23.32 -19.08
N VAL A 356 -20.98 23.33 -19.23
CA VAL A 356 -20.24 24.45 -19.84
C VAL A 356 -20.61 24.63 -21.31
N GLU A 357 -20.70 23.54 -22.08
CA GLU A 357 -21.15 23.58 -23.48
C GLU A 357 -22.57 24.14 -23.60
N GLY A 358 -23.49 23.67 -22.74
CA GLY A 358 -24.86 24.19 -22.68
C GLY A 358 -24.92 25.69 -22.37
N MET A 359 -24.08 26.18 -21.45
CA MET A 359 -23.97 27.62 -21.16
C MET A 359 -23.39 28.40 -22.34
N SER A 360 -22.43 27.83 -23.09
CA SER A 360 -21.87 28.46 -24.29
C SER A 360 -22.91 28.59 -25.38
N VAL A 361 -23.69 27.54 -25.65
CA VAL A 361 -24.80 27.56 -26.61
C VAL A 361 -25.88 28.54 -26.19
N LEU A 362 -26.26 28.57 -24.91
CA LEU A 362 -27.22 29.56 -24.40
C LEU A 362 -26.71 31.00 -24.53
N ASN A 363 -25.43 31.25 -24.25
CA ASN A 363 -24.82 32.57 -24.45
C ASN A 363 -24.70 32.95 -25.92
N GLU A 364 -24.45 32.00 -26.81
CA GLU A 364 -24.45 32.23 -28.26
C GLU A 364 -25.85 32.56 -28.78
N VAL A 365 -26.87 31.81 -28.35
CA VAL A 365 -28.28 32.11 -28.64
C VAL A 365 -28.69 33.46 -28.05
N ALA A 366 -28.32 33.76 -26.80
CA ALA A 366 -28.63 35.04 -26.15
C ALA A 366 -27.91 36.22 -26.84
N ARG A 367 -26.67 36.04 -27.29
CA ARG A 367 -25.93 37.02 -28.09
C ARG A 367 -26.54 37.20 -29.47
N ALA A 368 -26.93 36.12 -30.14
CA ALA A 368 -27.62 36.18 -31.43
C ALA A 368 -28.96 36.91 -31.31
N ILE A 369 -29.75 36.62 -30.28
CA ILE A 369 -31.00 37.35 -29.99
C ILE A 369 -30.72 38.84 -29.71
N SER A 370 -29.69 39.13 -28.91
CA SER A 370 -29.31 40.51 -28.57
C SER A 370 -28.76 41.28 -29.78
N SER A 371 -28.07 40.61 -30.71
CA SER A 371 -27.56 41.21 -31.96
C SER A 371 -28.62 41.32 -33.05
N THR A 372 -29.77 40.65 -32.89
CA THR A 372 -30.91 40.70 -33.84
C THR A 372 -32.02 41.65 -33.38
N LEU A 373 -31.82 42.42 -32.31
CA LEU A 373 -32.63 43.59 -31.97
C LEU A 373 -32.31 44.81 -32.86
N ASP A 374 -32.11 44.56 -34.15
CA ASP A 374 -32.47 45.50 -35.20
C ASP A 374 -33.81 45.00 -35.75
N LEU A 375 -34.89 45.53 -35.16
CA LEU A 375 -36.28 45.17 -35.44
C LEU A 375 -36.58 45.07 -36.94
N SER A 376 -35.87 45.88 -37.74
CA SER A 376 -35.92 45.91 -39.20
C SER A 376 -35.45 44.60 -39.84
N ASN A 377 -34.29 44.06 -39.41
CA ASN A 377 -33.70 42.85 -39.96
C ASN A 377 -34.47 41.58 -39.55
N LEU A 378 -35.03 41.58 -38.34
CA LEU A 378 -35.88 40.47 -37.86
C LEU A 378 -37.17 40.35 -38.69
N LEU A 379 -37.84 41.48 -38.96
CA LEU A 379 -39.07 41.49 -39.77
C LEU A 379 -38.80 41.06 -41.21
N GLU A 380 -37.68 41.48 -41.80
CA GLU A 380 -37.28 41.11 -43.15
C GLU A 380 -36.94 39.61 -43.27
N LEU A 381 -36.27 39.05 -42.26
CA LEU A 381 -35.98 37.61 -42.21
C LEU A 381 -37.27 36.77 -42.11
N ILE A 382 -38.23 37.19 -41.27
CA ILE A 382 -39.53 36.52 -41.11
C ILE A 382 -40.30 36.53 -42.44
N TYR A 383 -40.29 37.66 -43.15
CA TYR A 383 -40.89 37.78 -44.49
C TYR A 383 -40.24 36.80 -45.50
N GLN A 384 -38.90 36.74 -45.56
CA GLN A 384 -38.22 35.84 -46.49
C GLN A 384 -38.48 34.34 -46.21
N GLN A 385 -38.58 33.93 -44.95
CA GLN A 385 -38.86 32.53 -44.59
C GLN A 385 -40.33 32.15 -44.83
N LEU A 386 -41.28 33.05 -44.57
CA LEU A 386 -42.71 32.78 -44.80
C LEU A 386 -43.04 32.62 -46.29
N ASN A 387 -42.43 33.42 -47.18
CA ASN A 387 -42.56 33.27 -48.63
C ASN A 387 -42.07 31.90 -49.18
N ARG A 388 -41.19 31.20 -48.45
CA ARG A 388 -40.69 29.88 -48.84
C ARG A 388 -41.60 28.73 -48.40
N VAL A 389 -42.38 28.93 -47.33
CA VAL A 389 -43.19 27.89 -46.71
C VAL A 389 -44.66 28.03 -47.09
N ILE A 390 -45.12 29.24 -47.41
CA ILE A 390 -46.51 29.54 -47.69
C ILE A 390 -46.60 30.21 -49.07
N ALA A 391 -47.23 29.52 -50.03
CA ALA A 391 -47.51 30.06 -51.36
C ALA A 391 -48.79 30.90 -51.31
N THR A 392 -48.66 32.21 -51.06
CA THR A 392 -49.78 33.16 -50.99
C THR A 392 -49.41 34.46 -51.68
N ASP A 393 -50.37 35.08 -52.37
CA ASP A 393 -50.13 36.28 -53.19
C ASP A 393 -49.87 37.56 -52.37
N SER A 394 -50.26 37.61 -51.08
CA SER A 394 -49.86 38.67 -50.13
C SER A 394 -50.09 38.28 -48.67
N TYR A 395 -49.28 38.80 -47.75
CA TYR A 395 -49.51 38.77 -46.30
C TYR A 395 -48.92 40.02 -45.63
N ILE A 396 -49.42 40.39 -44.44
CA ILE A 396 -48.99 41.56 -43.66
C ILE A 396 -48.59 41.11 -42.26
N VAL A 397 -47.43 41.56 -41.79
CA VAL A 397 -46.95 41.37 -40.41
C VAL A 397 -46.97 42.73 -39.71
N GLY A 398 -47.76 42.85 -38.64
CA GLY A 398 -47.88 44.05 -37.83
C GLY A 398 -47.35 43.82 -36.41
N LEU A 399 -46.53 44.75 -35.91
CA LEU A 399 -46.03 44.72 -34.54
C LEU A 399 -47.00 45.49 -33.63
N HIS A 400 -47.55 44.85 -32.59
CA HIS A 400 -48.37 45.54 -31.60
C HIS A 400 -47.47 46.05 -30.46
N ILE A 401 -47.35 47.38 -30.35
CA ILE A 401 -46.68 48.03 -29.22
C ILE A 401 -47.78 48.52 -28.27
N PRO A 402 -47.97 47.88 -27.10
CA PRO A 402 -48.90 48.38 -26.10
C PRO A 402 -48.36 49.67 -25.48
N HIS A 403 -49.27 50.63 -25.26
CA HIS A 403 -48.98 51.95 -24.67
C HIS A 403 -48.62 51.89 -23.19
#